data_AF-A0A2V7WJG1-F1
#
_entry.id   AF-A0A2V7WJG1-F1
#
_cell.length_a   1.000
_cell.length_b   1.000
_cell.length_c   1.000
_cell.angle_alpha   90.00
_cell.angle_beta   90.00
_cell.angle_gamma   90.00
#
_symmetry.space_group_name_H-M   'P 1'
#
loop_
_entity.id
_entity.type
_entity.pdbx_description
1 polymer ?
#
loop_
_entity_poly.entity_id
_entity_poly.type
_entity_poly.pdbx_seq_one_letter_code
_entity_poly.pdbx_strand_id
1 'polypeptide(L)'
;MRLLSRSVVREIWPPFLLGFAAYTFILLVRTIFLMTEFFVRRSASLSEVGWLVLLSIPWILVLTLPMAFLLGVLIGIGRLSGDSELVAMRSCGVGPWALYRPALGAAALLSAGVR
;
A
#
# COMPACT_ATOMS: atom_id res chain seq x y z
N MET A 1 -8.60 24.24 -6.33
CA MET A 1 -8.15 22.85 -6.62
C MET A 1 -7.13 22.27 -5.63
N ARG A 2 -6.18 23.05 -5.08
CA ARG A 2 -5.17 22.52 -4.13
C ARG A 2 -5.75 21.93 -2.83
N LEU A 3 -6.82 22.50 -2.30
CA LEU A 3 -7.51 21.97 -1.11
C LEU A 3 -8.12 20.59 -1.39
N LEU A 4 -8.76 20.45 -2.56
CA LEU A 4 -9.41 19.24 -3.02
C LEU A 4 -8.42 18.08 -3.20
N SER A 5 -7.29 18.35 -3.88
CA SER A 5 -6.21 17.38 -4.02
C SER A 5 -5.60 16.97 -2.68
N ARG A 6 -5.47 17.92 -1.74
CA ARG A 6 -4.95 17.65 -0.41
C ARG A 6 -5.89 16.76 0.41
N SER A 7 -7.20 16.99 0.32
CA SER A 7 -8.20 16.14 1.00
C SER A 7 -8.17 14.72 0.45
N VAL A 8 -8.13 14.54 -0.88
CA VAL A 8 -8.04 13.21 -1.50
C VAL A 8 -6.81 12.45 -1.04
N VAL A 9 -5.63 13.09 -1.06
CA VAL A 9 -4.39 12.44 -0.58
C VAL A 9 -4.48 12.12 0.91
N ARG A 10 -5.07 13.01 1.71
CA ARG A 10 -5.26 12.79 3.16
C ARG A 10 -6.18 11.61 3.44
N GLU A 11 -7.16 11.33 2.58
CA GLU A 11 -8.07 10.20 2.75
C GLU A 11 -7.46 8.87 2.30
N ILE A 12 -6.55 8.90 1.33
CA ILE A 12 -5.85 7.72 0.80
C ILE A 12 -4.70 7.27 1.72
N TRP A 13 -3.98 8.22 2.33
CA TRP A 13 -2.73 7.94 3.04
C TRP A 13 -2.89 7.06 4.29
N PRO A 14 -3.87 7.28 5.18
CA PRO A 14 -4.08 6.42 6.35
C PRO A 14 -4.40 4.96 5.99
N PRO A 15 -5.37 4.64 5.11
CA PRO A 15 -5.64 3.25 4.73
C PRO A 15 -4.49 2.63 3.91
N PHE A 16 -3.75 3.43 3.14
CA PHE A 16 -2.52 2.96 2.48
C PHE A 16 -1.49 2.49 3.50
N LEU A 17 -1.14 3.32 4.50
CA LEU A 17 -0.13 2.96 5.50
C LEU A 17 -0.55 1.75 6.33
N LEU A 18 -1.83 1.69 6.71
CA LEU A 18 -2.37 0.57 7.46
C LEU A 18 -2.35 -0.72 6.63
N GLY A 19 -2.76 -0.64 5.36
CA GLY A 19 -2.67 -1.75 4.41
C GLY A 19 -1.23 -2.19 4.16
N PHE A 20 -0.30 -1.25 4.03
CA PHE A 20 1.12 -1.53 3.81
C PHE A 20 1.74 -2.26 5.01
N ALA A 21 1.46 -1.78 6.22
CA ALA A 21 1.90 -2.45 7.44
C ALA A 21 1.29 -3.86 7.55
N ALA A 22 -0.01 -4.00 7.33
CA ALA A 22 -0.71 -5.27 7.42
C ALA A 22 -0.21 -6.29 6.38
N TYR A 23 -0.13 -5.91 5.09
CA TYR A 23 0.33 -6.81 4.04
C TYR A 23 1.80 -7.20 4.23
N THR A 24 2.66 -6.25 4.62
CA THR A 24 4.08 -6.53 4.90
C THR A 24 4.21 -7.49 6.08
N PHE A 25 3.44 -7.28 7.14
CA PHE A 25 3.42 -8.18 8.29
C PHE A 25 2.96 -9.59 7.91
N ILE A 26 1.85 -9.70 7.17
CA ILE A 26 1.32 -11.00 6.71
C ILE A 26 2.36 -11.75 5.85
N LEU A 27 2.99 -11.07 4.90
CA LEU A 27 4.01 -11.69 4.04
C LEU A 27 5.30 -12.02 4.78
N LEU A 28 5.70 -11.22 5.76
CA LEU A 28 6.84 -11.52 6.63
C LEU A 28 6.60 -12.80 7.44
N VAL A 29 5.44 -12.91 8.09
CA VAL A 29 5.05 -14.11 8.86
C VAL A 29 5.07 -15.33 7.93
N ARG A 30 4.45 -15.23 6.75
CA ARG A 30 4.48 -16.30 5.73
C ARG A 30 5.91 -16.69 5.36
N THR A 31 6.80 -15.72 5.17
CA THR A 31 8.19 -15.96 4.79
C THR A 31 8.95 -16.67 5.90
N ILE A 32 8.76 -16.26 7.16
CA ILE A 32 9.37 -16.92 8.31
C ILE A 32 8.93 -18.38 8.40
N PHE A 33 7.63 -18.68 8.27
CA PHE A 33 7.14 -20.06 8.28
C PHE A 33 7.73 -20.90 7.13
N LEU A 34 7.80 -20.34 5.92
CA LEU A 34 8.41 -21.02 4.76
C LEU A 34 9.89 -21.34 5.02
N MET A 35 10.64 -20.38 5.58
CA MET A 35 12.07 -20.57 5.88
C MET A 35 12.28 -21.61 6.99
N THR A 36 11.40 -21.68 7.99
CA THR A 36 11.46 -22.72 9.04
C THR A 36 11.23 -24.12 8.48
N GLU A 37 10.32 -24.30 7.51
CA GLU A 37 10.17 -25.60 6.86
C GLU A 37 11.43 -26.00 6.07
N PHE A 38 12.07 -25.03 5.40
CA PHE A 38 13.37 -25.25 4.75
C PHE A 38 14.48 -25.59 5.76
N PHE A 39 14.49 -24.96 6.93
CA PHE A 39 15.44 -25.20 8.01
C PHE A 39 15.37 -26.64 8.53
N VAL A 40 14.16 -27.13 8.83
CA VAL A 40 13.93 -28.49 9.37
C VAL A 40 14.43 -29.56 8.40
N ARG A 41 14.37 -29.31 7.09
CA ARG A 41 14.81 -30.24 6.04
C ARG A 41 16.33 -30.20 5.77
N ARG A 42 17.05 -29.14 6.16
CA ARG A 42 18.41 -28.85 5.66
C ARG A 42 19.44 -28.47 6.73
N SER A 43 19.11 -28.60 8.01
CA SER A 43 20.02 -28.33 9.15
C SER A 43 20.71 -26.97 9.05
N ALA A 44 19.96 -25.92 8.70
CA ALA A 44 20.48 -24.55 8.73
C ALA A 44 20.64 -24.09 10.19
N SER A 45 21.32 -22.97 10.42
CA SER A 45 21.46 -22.30 11.72
C SER A 45 20.46 -21.13 11.86
N LEU A 46 20.03 -20.82 13.10
CA LEU A 46 19.00 -19.79 13.33
C LEU A 46 19.43 -18.40 12.80
N SER A 47 20.74 -18.15 12.83
CA SER A 47 21.41 -17.00 12.24
C SER A 47 21.22 -16.89 10.73
N GLU A 48 21.32 -18.00 9.99
CA GLU A 48 21.15 -18.01 8.53
C GLU A 48 19.70 -17.72 8.14
N VAL A 49 18.73 -18.22 8.93
CA VAL A 49 17.31 -17.91 8.72
C VAL A 49 17.03 -16.42 8.92
N GLY A 50 17.58 -15.82 9.98
CA GLY A 50 17.47 -14.39 10.22
C GLY A 50 18.02 -13.55 9.05
N TRP A 51 19.17 -13.97 8.50
CA TRP A 51 19.77 -13.32 7.34
C TRP A 51 18.91 -13.45 6.07
N LEU A 52 18.38 -14.64 5.80
CA LEU A 52 17.48 -14.88 4.66
C LEU A 52 16.18 -14.09 4.75
N VAL A 53 15.61 -13.96 5.96
CA VAL A 53 14.42 -13.12 6.19
C VAL A 53 14.76 -11.66 5.91
N LEU A 54 15.92 -11.17 6.35
CA LEU A 54 16.37 -9.80 6.06
C LEU A 54 16.51 -9.55 4.56
N LEU A 55 17.12 -10.49 3.83
CA LEU A 55 17.22 -10.42 2.37
C LEU A 55 15.88 -10.49 1.64
N SER A 56 14.84 -11.03 2.29
CA SER A 56 13.50 -11.13 1.71
C SER A 56 12.69 -9.83 1.84
N ILE A 57 13.06 -8.94 2.76
CA ILE A 57 12.34 -7.67 3.00
C ILE A 57 12.18 -6.84 1.72
N PRO A 58 13.23 -6.55 0.93
CA PRO A 58 13.10 -5.71 -0.27
C PRO A 58 12.06 -6.24 -1.25
N TRP A 59 12.06 -7.55 -1.51
CA TRP A 59 11.08 -8.20 -2.38
C TRP A 59 9.66 -8.11 -1.83
N ILE A 60 9.49 -8.32 -0.52
CA ILE A 60 8.18 -8.17 0.14
C ILE A 60 7.67 -6.74 -0.05
N LEU A 61 8.51 -5.73 0.18
CA LEU A 61 8.11 -4.32 0.04
C LEU A 61 7.68 -3.98 -1.40
N VAL A 62 8.42 -4.45 -2.40
CA VAL A 62 8.09 -4.27 -3.83
C VAL A 62 6.69 -4.81 -4.15
N LEU A 63 6.29 -5.93 -3.54
CA LEU A 63 4.97 -6.52 -3.72
C LEU A 63 3.87 -5.82 -2.91
N THR A 64 4.14 -5.47 -1.66
CA THR A 64 3.10 -4.91 -0.76
C THR A 64 2.76 -3.48 -1.07
N LEU A 65 3.68 -2.72 -1.65
CA LEU A 65 3.50 -1.30 -1.94
C LEU A 65 2.37 -1.02 -2.95
N PRO A 66 2.30 -1.66 -4.16
CA PRO A 66 1.16 -1.49 -5.06
C PRO A 66 -0.15 -2.05 -4.51
N MET A 67 -0.10 -3.17 -3.77
CA MET A 67 -1.30 -3.76 -3.14
C MET A 67 -1.90 -2.84 -2.07
N ALA A 68 -1.05 -2.30 -1.20
CA ALA A 68 -1.46 -1.33 -0.18
C ALA A 68 -1.97 -0.04 -0.79
N PHE A 69 -1.35 0.43 -1.87
CA PHE A 69 -1.80 1.64 -2.57
C PHE A 69 -3.18 1.46 -3.16
N LEU A 70 -3.44 0.31 -3.80
CA LEU A 70 -4.77 -0.04 -4.29
C LEU A 70 -5.82 -0.01 -3.17
N LEU A 71 -5.50 -0.61 -2.02
CA LEU A 71 -6.39 -0.59 -0.85
C LEU A 71 -6.64 0.84 -0.36
N GLY A 72 -5.59 1.65 -0.25
CA GLY A 72 -5.68 3.05 0.17
C GLY A 72 -6.57 3.88 -0.74
N VAL A 73 -6.42 3.71 -2.07
CA VAL A 73 -7.26 4.40 -3.06
C VAL A 73 -8.71 3.94 -2.96
N LEU A 74 -8.96 2.63 -2.85
CA LEU A 74 -10.31 2.08 -2.78
C LEU A 74 -11.05 2.58 -1.53
N ILE A 75 -10.40 2.52 -0.36
CA ILE A 75 -10.98 2.99 0.90
C ILE A 75 -11.12 4.51 0.88
N GLY A 76 -10.11 5.25 0.43
CA GLY A 76 -10.15 6.72 0.39
C GLY A 76 -11.29 7.24 -0.49
N ILE A 77 -11.46 6.68 -1.70
CA ILE A 77 -12.57 7.04 -2.58
C ILE A 77 -13.90 6.53 -1.99
N GLY A 78 -13.91 5.34 -1.38
CA GLY A 78 -15.09 4.80 -0.70
C GLY A 78 -15.60 5.70 0.41
N ARG A 79 -14.71 6.29 1.22
CA ARG A 79 -15.05 7.26 2.27
C ARG A 79 -15.63 8.54 1.69
N LEU A 80 -14.97 9.14 0.70
CA LEU A 80 -15.50 10.32 -0.01
C LEU A 80 -16.88 10.06 -0.63
N SER A 81 -17.14 8.83 -1.07
CA SER A 81 -18.45 8.43 -1.58
C SER A 81 -19.48 8.22 -0.47
N GLY A 82 -19.08 7.61 0.65
CA GLY A 82 -19.95 7.37 1.81
C GLY A 82 -20.39 8.66 2.49
N ASP A 83 -19.49 9.63 2.58
CA ASP A 83 -19.75 10.96 3.15
C ASP A 83 -20.45 11.91 2.15
N SER A 84 -20.85 11.41 0.98
CA SER A 84 -21.45 12.18 -0.12
C SER A 84 -20.60 13.35 -0.66
N GLU A 85 -19.33 13.46 -0.25
CA GLU A 85 -18.41 14.49 -0.76
C GLU A 85 -18.18 14.33 -2.26
N LEU A 86 -18.06 13.09 -2.74
CA LEU A 86 -17.91 12.81 -4.17
C LEU A 86 -19.13 13.28 -4.99
N VAL A 87 -20.33 13.19 -4.42
CA VAL A 87 -21.58 13.64 -5.06
C VAL A 87 -21.65 15.17 -5.06
N ALA A 88 -21.30 15.81 -3.94
CA ALA A 88 -21.25 17.27 -3.82
C ALA A 88 -20.20 17.89 -4.77
N MET A 89 -19.05 17.24 -4.95
CA MET A 89 -18.06 17.68 -5.93
C MET A 89 -18.60 17.61 -7.36
N ARG A 90 -19.28 16.52 -7.71
CA ARG A 90 -19.86 16.33 -9.04
C ARG A 90 -20.99 17.31 -9.33
N SER A 91 -21.82 17.65 -8.34
CA SER A 91 -22.89 18.65 -8.50
C SER A 91 -22.35 20.07 -8.73
N CYS A 92 -21.16 20.38 -8.17
CA CYS A 92 -20.43 21.62 -8.47
C CYS A 92 -19.69 21.60 -9.82
N GLY A 93 -19.89 20.59 -10.66
CA GLY A 93 -19.24 20.46 -11.97
C GLY A 93 -17.79 20.00 -11.91
N VAL A 94 -17.31 19.50 -10.76
CA VAL A 94 -15.95 18.96 -10.64
C VAL A 94 -15.90 17.59 -11.33
N GLY A 95 -15.21 17.53 -12.46
CA GLY A 95 -15.00 16.28 -13.20
C GLY A 95 -14.16 15.26 -12.41
N PRO A 96 -14.29 13.96 -12.71
CA PRO A 96 -13.59 12.88 -12.00
C PRO A 96 -12.06 12.97 -12.15
N TRP A 97 -11.57 13.69 -13.16
CA TRP A 97 -10.14 13.96 -13.38
C TRP A 97 -9.48 14.71 -12.21
N ALA A 98 -10.23 15.51 -11.47
CA ALA A 98 -9.72 16.18 -10.27
C ALA A 98 -9.38 15.19 -9.13
N LEU A 99 -10.04 14.02 -9.12
CA LEU A 99 -9.80 12.94 -8.15
C LEU A 99 -8.64 12.03 -8.60
N TYR A 100 -8.56 11.72 -9.90
CA TYR A 100 -7.52 10.85 -10.44
C TYR A 100 -6.12 11.48 -10.45
N ARG A 101 -6.02 12.78 -10.73
CA ARG A 101 -4.73 13.50 -10.76
C ARG A 101 -3.87 13.32 -9.50
N PRO A 102 -4.38 13.57 -8.27
CA PRO A 102 -3.59 13.37 -7.05
C PRO A 102 -3.24 11.90 -6.81
N ALA A 103 -4.14 10.97 -7.10
CA ALA A 103 -3.87 9.54 -6.97
C ALA A 103 -2.78 9.06 -7.94
N LEU A 104 -2.82 9.49 -9.20
CA LEU A 104 -1.80 9.17 -10.20
C LEU A 104 -0.44 9.79 -9.84
N GLY A 105 -0.42 11.01 -9.30
CA GLY A 105 0.80 11.63 -8.80
C GLY A 105 1.43 10.82 -7.65
N ALA A 106 0.61 10.36 -6.70
CA ALA A 106 1.07 9.47 -5.63
C ALA A 106 1.58 8.13 -6.18
N ALA A 107 0.86 7.52 -7.14
CA ALA A 107 1.28 6.27 -7.78
C ALA A 107 2.62 6.41 -8.51
N ALA A 108 2.86 7.52 -9.20
CA ALA A 108 4.12 7.79 -9.91
C ALA A 108 5.30 7.99 -8.95
N LEU A 109 5.08 8.65 -7.81
CA LEU A 109 6.09 8.79 -6.76
C LEU A 109 6.45 7.44 -6.13
N LEU A 110 5.42 6.65 -5.82
CA LEU A 110 5.57 5.32 -5.25
C LEU A 110 6.28 4.36 -6.22
N SER A 111 5.94 4.38 -7.51
CA SER A 111 6.58 3.53 -8.52
C SER A 111 8.03 3.90 -8.80
N ALA A 112 8.41 5.17 -8.64
CA ALA A 112 9.80 5.60 -8.75
C ALA A 112 10.69 4.99 -7.64
N GLY A 113 10.13 4.72 -6.45
CA GLY A 113 10.84 4.11 -5.32
C GLY A 113 10.93 2.57 -5.36
N VAL A 114 10.22 1.92 -6.28
CA VAL A 114 10.14 0.44 -6.40
C VAL A 114 11.14 -0.11 -7.43
N ARG A 115 12.01 0.73 -7.99
CA ARG A 115 13.00 0.34 -9.00
C ARG A 115 14.24 -0.32 -8.42
#